data_AF-A0A954YSA9-F1
#
_entry.id   AF-A0A954YSA9-F1
#
_cell.length_a   1.000
_cell.length_b   1.000
_cell.length_c   1.000
_cell.angle_alpha   90.00
_cell.angle_beta   90.00
_cell.angle_gamma   90.00
#
_symmetry.space_group_name_H-M   'P 1'
#
loop_
_entity.id
_entity.type
_entity.pdbx_description
1 polymer ?
#
loop_
_entity_poly.entity_id
_entity_poly.type
_entity_poly.pdbx_seq_one_letter_code
_entity_poly.pdbx_strand_id
1 'polypeptide(L)'
;MGWSRDEMAARLAQDIANGSYVNLGIGIPELVAKYVPEGRTFIYHTENGLIGMGPSPAAGQGDPELINAGKRQVTAMPGAAYFHHADSFVMIRGGHIDLCVLGALQVAQNGDLANWSTGEPDAIPAVGGAMDL
;
A
#
# COMPACT_ATOMS: atom_id res chain seq x y z
N MET A 1 15.24 3.41 -22.65
CA MET A 1 13.78 3.14 -22.71
C MET A 1 13.45 2.26 -21.51
N GLY A 2 12.47 2.66 -20.70
CA GLY A 2 12.00 1.91 -19.54
C GLY A 2 10.48 1.79 -19.59
N TRP A 3 9.90 0.95 -18.73
CA TRP A 3 8.46 0.80 -18.60
C TRP A 3 7.81 2.10 -18.11
N SER A 4 6.62 2.37 -18.60
CA SER A 4 5.70 3.34 -18.01
C SER A 4 5.23 2.89 -16.62
N ARG A 5 4.65 3.82 -15.85
CA ARG A 5 4.11 3.53 -14.51
C ARG A 5 3.03 2.45 -14.54
N ASP A 6 2.18 2.49 -15.56
CA ASP A 6 1.11 1.52 -15.77
C ASP A 6 1.67 0.14 -16.18
N GLU A 7 2.69 0.09 -17.04
CA GLU A 7 3.36 -1.17 -17.40
C GLU A 7 4.06 -1.81 -16.18
N MET A 8 4.71 -1.02 -15.32
CA MET A 8 5.29 -1.52 -14.07
C MET A 8 4.22 -2.11 -13.14
N ALA A 9 3.12 -1.38 -12.93
CA ALA A 9 2.03 -1.83 -12.08
C ALA A 9 1.33 -3.09 -12.62
N ALA A 10 1.07 -3.12 -13.93
CA ALA A 10 0.47 -4.27 -14.60
C ALA A 10 1.37 -5.50 -14.53
N ARG A 11 2.69 -5.35 -14.71
CA ARG A 11 3.64 -6.45 -14.56
C ARG A 11 3.63 -7.01 -13.14
N LEU A 12 3.70 -6.14 -12.12
CA LEU A 12 3.73 -6.56 -10.72
C LEU A 12 2.43 -7.28 -10.33
N ALA A 13 1.27 -6.79 -10.77
CA ALA A 13 -0.01 -7.44 -10.49
C ALA A 13 -0.08 -8.91 -10.94
N GLN A 14 0.68 -9.29 -11.99
CA GLN A 14 0.76 -10.68 -12.46
C GLN A 14 1.54 -11.59 -11.50
N ASP A 15 2.49 -11.04 -10.73
CA ASP A 15 3.33 -11.79 -9.79
C ASP A 15 2.63 -12.06 -8.45
N ILE A 16 1.53 -11.35 -8.16
CA ILE A 16 0.81 -11.49 -6.89
C ILE A 16 -0.14 -12.69 -6.95
N ALA A 17 -0.03 -13.58 -5.96
CA ALA A 17 -0.86 -14.78 -5.85
C ALA A 17 -2.31 -14.43 -5.45
N ASN A 18 -3.27 -15.25 -5.88
CA ASN A 18 -4.66 -15.11 -5.46
C ASN A 18 -4.79 -15.27 -3.94
N GLY A 19 -5.55 -14.38 -3.30
CA GLY A 19 -5.78 -14.39 -1.86
C GLY A 19 -4.66 -13.74 -1.03
N SER A 20 -3.66 -13.12 -1.66
CA SER A 20 -2.57 -12.45 -0.92
C SER A 20 -3.08 -11.23 -0.14
N TYR A 21 -2.53 -11.04 1.05
CA TYR A 21 -2.62 -9.84 1.86
C TYR A 21 -1.56 -8.83 1.42
N VAL A 22 -2.01 -7.68 0.90
CA VAL A 22 -1.13 -6.72 0.22
C VAL A 22 -1.20 -5.35 0.89
N ASN A 23 -0.05 -4.76 1.15
CA ASN A 23 0.08 -3.34 1.48
C ASN A 23 0.65 -2.57 0.28
N LEU A 24 -0.06 -1.54 -0.18
CA LEU A 24 0.35 -0.69 -1.29
C LEU A 24 0.69 0.71 -0.79
N GLY A 25 1.95 1.10 -0.93
CA GLY A 25 2.40 2.47 -0.66
C GLY A 25 1.77 3.49 -1.62
N ILE A 26 1.72 4.75 -1.19
CA ILE A 26 1.06 5.82 -1.95
C ILE A 26 1.74 6.04 -3.32
N GLY A 27 0.94 6.33 -4.35
CA GLY A 27 1.42 6.75 -5.66
C GLY A 27 1.45 5.61 -6.68
N ILE A 28 2.63 5.28 -7.23
CA ILE A 28 2.76 4.21 -8.24
C ILE A 28 2.28 2.85 -7.72
N PRO A 29 2.58 2.42 -6.48
CA PRO A 29 2.14 1.11 -6.00
C PRO A 29 0.62 0.93 -5.99
N GLU A 30 -0.16 1.99 -5.71
CA GLU A 30 -1.63 1.93 -5.76
C GLU A 30 -2.19 1.58 -7.14
N LEU A 31 -1.44 1.85 -8.23
CA LEU A 31 -1.85 1.49 -9.58
C LEU A 31 -1.97 -0.02 -9.76
N VAL A 32 -1.28 -0.83 -8.96
CA VAL A 32 -1.36 -2.31 -9.00
C VAL A 32 -2.80 -2.79 -8.83
N ALA A 33 -3.59 -2.10 -8.00
CA ALA A 33 -5.00 -2.46 -7.76
C ALA A 33 -5.90 -2.33 -9.01
N LYS A 34 -5.46 -1.62 -10.05
CA LYS A 34 -6.18 -1.50 -11.33
C LYS A 34 -5.96 -2.69 -12.26
N TYR A 35 -4.90 -3.45 -12.04
CA TYR A 35 -4.42 -4.50 -12.94
C TYR A 35 -4.56 -5.91 -12.35
N VAL A 36 -5.40 -6.07 -11.32
CA VAL A 36 -5.69 -7.36 -10.71
C VAL A 36 -6.23 -8.31 -11.80
N PRO A 37 -5.57 -9.46 -12.04
CA PRO A 37 -6.01 -10.40 -13.08
C PRO A 37 -7.42 -10.95 -12.78
N GLU A 38 -8.17 -11.25 -13.83
CA GLU A 38 -9.48 -11.90 -13.70
C GLU A 38 -9.36 -13.21 -12.90
N GLY A 39 -10.32 -13.44 -12.00
CA GLY A 39 -10.33 -14.60 -11.11
C GLY A 39 -9.35 -14.51 -9.93
N ARG A 40 -8.61 -13.40 -9.77
CA ARG A 40 -7.80 -13.15 -8.58
C ARG A 40 -8.44 -12.10 -7.68
N THR A 41 -8.21 -12.24 -6.38
CA THR A 41 -8.59 -11.27 -5.36
C THR A 41 -7.40 -11.01 -4.46
N PHE A 42 -7.08 -9.73 -4.25
CA PHE A 42 -6.10 -9.30 -3.26
C PHE A 42 -6.83 -8.69 -2.08
N ILE A 43 -6.32 -8.90 -0.88
CA ILE A 43 -6.89 -8.35 0.35
C ILE A 43 -6.00 -7.20 0.81
N TYR A 44 -6.50 -5.98 0.67
CA TYR A 44 -5.70 -4.79 0.94
C TYR A 44 -5.68 -4.44 2.42
N HIS A 45 -4.47 -4.27 2.94
CA HIS A 45 -4.19 -3.76 4.28
C HIS A 45 -3.79 -2.28 4.19
N THR A 46 -4.22 -1.47 5.16
CA THR A 46 -3.72 -0.10 5.38
C THR A 46 -3.22 0.06 6.81
N GLU A 47 -2.03 0.66 6.96
CA GLU A 47 -1.27 0.71 8.22
C GLU A 47 -1.96 1.45 9.37
N ASN A 48 -2.98 2.26 9.05
CA ASN A 48 -3.79 2.97 10.03
C ASN A 48 -4.92 2.12 10.64
N GLY A 49 -4.98 0.80 10.38
CA GLY A 49 -5.82 -0.12 11.17
C GLY A 49 -7.00 -0.75 10.44
N LEU A 50 -6.86 -1.10 9.15
CA LEU A 50 -7.91 -1.77 8.37
C LEU A 50 -7.32 -2.85 7.44
N ILE A 51 -7.97 -4.01 7.41
CA ILE A 51 -7.76 -5.06 6.41
C ILE A 51 -9.05 -5.30 5.62
N GLY A 52 -8.94 -5.62 4.34
CA GLY A 52 -10.09 -5.65 3.43
C GLY A 52 -10.50 -4.25 2.99
N MET A 53 -9.53 -3.34 2.84
CA MET A 53 -9.76 -2.00 2.31
C MET A 53 -10.29 -2.07 0.87
N GLY A 54 -11.37 -1.35 0.61
CA GLY A 54 -11.98 -1.19 -0.71
C GLY A 54 -11.55 0.11 -1.41
N PRO A 55 -12.09 0.37 -2.62
CA PRO A 55 -11.80 1.59 -3.37
C PRO A 55 -12.36 2.84 -2.67
N SER A 56 -11.92 4.02 -3.13
CA SER A 56 -12.52 5.27 -2.69
C SER A 56 -14.01 5.32 -3.02
N PRO A 57 -14.84 5.87 -2.11
CA PRO A 57 -16.27 6.01 -2.34
C PRO A 57 -16.56 7.05 -3.42
N ALA A 58 -17.80 7.03 -3.94
CA ALA A 58 -18.28 8.10 -4.80
C ALA A 58 -18.29 9.44 -4.04
N ALA A 59 -18.18 10.55 -4.78
CA ALA A 59 -18.14 11.88 -4.21
C ALA A 59 -19.36 12.15 -3.30
N GLY A 60 -19.10 12.58 -2.06
CA GLY A 60 -20.13 12.85 -1.06
C GLY A 60 -20.71 11.63 -0.36
N GLN A 61 -20.26 10.41 -0.70
CA GLN A 61 -20.71 9.16 -0.06
C GLN A 61 -19.68 8.57 0.92
N GLY A 62 -18.55 9.24 1.12
CA GLY A 62 -17.48 8.77 2.00
C GLY A 62 -17.72 9.11 3.47
N ASP A 63 -17.34 8.18 4.33
CA ASP A 63 -17.21 8.41 5.76
C ASP A 63 -15.91 9.21 6.03
N PRO A 64 -15.96 10.37 6.71
CA PRO A 64 -14.76 11.16 7.01
C PRO A 64 -13.76 10.45 7.92
N GLU A 65 -14.20 9.48 8.73
CA GLU A 65 -13.32 8.74 9.66
C GLU A 65 -12.71 7.49 8.99
N LEU A 66 -13.23 7.07 7.83
CA LEU A 66 -12.74 5.91 7.09
C LEU A 66 -11.73 6.33 6.01
N ILE A 67 -10.48 6.46 6.42
CA ILE A 67 -9.37 6.85 5.56
C ILE A 67 -8.29 5.77 5.46
N ASN A 68 -7.46 5.83 4.42
CA ASN A 68 -6.22 5.05 4.32
C ASN A 68 -5.00 5.83 4.86
N ALA A 69 -3.83 5.20 4.81
CA ALA A 69 -2.55 5.80 5.21
C ALA A 69 -2.24 7.14 4.51
N GLY A 70 -2.73 7.30 3.27
CA GLY A 70 -2.60 8.53 2.48
C GLY A 70 -3.66 9.59 2.77
N LYS A 71 -4.44 9.44 3.85
CA LYS A 71 -5.51 10.36 4.26
C LYS A 71 -6.61 10.53 3.20
N ARG A 72 -6.80 9.53 2.33
CA ARG A 72 -7.90 9.50 1.37
C ARG A 72 -9.03 8.64 1.92
N GLN A 73 -10.27 9.07 1.68
CA GLN A 73 -11.44 8.27 2.02
C GLN A 73 -11.45 6.95 1.25
N VAL A 74 -11.79 5.88 1.95
CA VAL A 74 -11.87 4.52 1.41
C VAL A 74 -13.18 3.86 1.84
N THR A 75 -13.41 2.66 1.34
CA THR A 75 -14.52 1.80 1.76
C THR A 75 -13.99 0.56 2.48
N ALA A 76 -14.86 -0.16 3.18
CA ALA A 76 -14.55 -1.45 3.77
C ALA A 76 -15.30 -2.53 2.99
N MET A 77 -14.58 -3.53 2.49
CA MET A 77 -15.17 -4.66 1.76
C MET A 77 -15.87 -5.62 2.73
N PRO A 78 -16.82 -6.46 2.26
CA PRO A 78 -17.36 -7.54 3.08
C PRO A 78 -16.24 -8.42 3.66
N GLY A 79 -16.29 -8.67 4.97
CA GLY A 79 -15.25 -9.40 5.70
C GLY A 79 -14.05 -8.54 6.16
N ALA A 80 -14.09 -7.23 5.93
CA ALA A 80 -13.09 -6.31 6.48
C ALA A 80 -13.09 -6.31 8.01
N ALA A 81 -11.93 -6.00 8.59
CA ALA A 81 -11.76 -5.86 10.03
C ALA A 81 -10.96 -4.61 10.37
N TYR A 82 -11.40 -3.92 11.42
CA TYR A 82 -10.69 -2.80 12.03
C TYR A 82 -9.88 -3.28 13.23
N PHE A 83 -8.73 -2.66 13.45
CA PHE A 83 -7.85 -2.97 14.57
C PHE A 83 -7.08 -1.74 15.00
N HIS A 84 -6.53 -1.80 16.21
CA HIS A 84 -5.72 -0.71 16.73
C HIS A 84 -4.42 -0.60 15.91
N HIS A 85 -3.87 0.61 15.80
CA HIS A 85 -2.64 0.87 15.04
C HIS A 85 -1.47 -0.01 15.51
N ALA A 86 -1.39 -0.32 16.81
CA ALA A 86 -0.37 -1.24 17.32
C ALA A 86 -0.51 -2.66 16.73
N ASP A 87 -1.73 -3.17 16.58
CA ASP A 87 -2.00 -4.49 16.01
C ASP A 87 -1.66 -4.52 14.52
N SER A 88 -1.96 -3.43 13.80
CA SER A 88 -1.56 -3.27 12.39
C SER A 88 -0.06 -3.47 12.22
N PHE A 89 0.74 -2.79 13.05
CA PHE A 89 2.19 -2.91 12.98
C PHE A 89 2.72 -4.24 13.54
N VAL A 90 1.98 -4.94 14.40
CA VAL A 90 2.28 -6.34 14.75
C VAL A 90 2.07 -7.25 13.53
N MET A 91 1.02 -7.04 12.74
CA MET A 91 0.81 -7.81 11.51
C MET A 91 1.92 -7.56 10.48
N ILE A 92 2.28 -6.30 10.27
CA ILE A 92 3.38 -5.91 9.37
C ILE A 92 4.69 -6.55 9.84
N ARG A 93 5.14 -6.21 11.05
CA ARG A 93 6.47 -6.60 11.57
C ARG A 93 6.56 -8.10 11.87
N GLY A 94 5.43 -8.76 12.10
CA GLY A 94 5.32 -10.20 12.26
C GLY A 94 5.36 -10.99 10.94
N GLY A 95 5.40 -10.32 9.79
CA GLY A 95 5.44 -10.98 8.48
C GLY A 95 4.10 -11.62 8.09
N HIS A 96 2.98 -11.07 8.55
CA HIS A 96 1.63 -11.55 8.21
C HIS A 96 1.04 -10.85 6.97
N ILE A 97 1.77 -9.93 6.36
CA ILE A 97 1.44 -9.31 5.07
C ILE A 97 2.29 -10.00 4.00
N ASP A 98 1.65 -10.62 3.02
CA ASP A 98 2.34 -11.41 2.00
C ASP A 98 3.21 -10.55 1.07
N LEU A 99 2.78 -9.31 0.81
CA LEU A 99 3.51 -8.39 -0.06
C LEU A 99 3.33 -6.92 0.34
N CYS A 100 4.44 -6.22 0.50
CA CYS A 100 4.51 -4.76 0.61
C CYS A 100 5.08 -4.18 -0.69
N VAL A 101 4.40 -3.20 -1.29
CA VAL A 101 4.87 -2.52 -2.51
C VAL A 101 5.14 -1.07 -2.20
N LEU A 102 6.40 -0.66 -2.29
CA LEU A 102 6.87 0.68 -1.92
C LEU A 102 7.44 1.42 -3.13
N GLY A 103 7.25 2.74 -3.15
CA GLY A 103 8.04 3.62 -4.00
C GLY A 103 9.47 3.76 -3.47
N ALA A 104 10.40 4.08 -4.37
CA ALA A 104 11.81 4.29 -4.04
C ALA A 104 12.35 5.54 -4.74
N LEU A 105 13.23 6.28 -4.06
CA LEU A 105 14.11 7.27 -4.70
C LEU A 105 15.34 6.57 -5.29
N GLN A 106 15.93 5.66 -4.50
CA GLN A 106 17.07 4.85 -4.90
C GLN A 106 16.95 3.44 -4.30
N VAL A 107 17.46 2.45 -5.03
CA VAL A 107 17.63 1.08 -4.57
C VAL A 107 19.07 0.68 -4.88
N ALA A 108 19.81 0.26 -3.86
CA ALA A 108 21.19 -0.19 -4.02
C ALA A 108 21.25 -1.65 -4.44
N GLN A 109 22.38 -2.09 -5.01
CA GLN A 109 22.56 -3.46 -5.50
C GLN A 109 22.44 -4.53 -4.39
N ASN A 110 22.75 -4.16 -3.16
CA ASN A 110 22.62 -5.01 -1.96
C ASN A 110 21.19 -5.05 -1.40
N GLY A 111 20.25 -4.31 -1.99
CA GLY A 111 18.86 -4.25 -1.54
C GLY A 111 18.55 -3.07 -0.61
N ASP A 112 19.50 -2.19 -0.30
CA ASP A 112 19.18 -1.01 0.53
C ASP A 112 18.18 -0.10 -0.21
N LEU A 113 17.16 0.35 0.53
CA LEU A 113 16.08 1.18 0.02
C LEU A 113 16.16 2.60 0.61
N ALA A 114 16.13 3.61 -0.26
CA ALA A 114 16.02 5.00 0.16
C ALA A 114 14.73 5.61 -0.41
N ASN A 115 13.77 5.96 0.46
CA ASN A 115 12.46 6.44 0.02
C ASN A 115 11.77 7.48 0.94
N TRP A 116 12.42 7.94 2.02
CA TRP A 116 11.76 8.78 3.05
C TRP A 116 12.37 10.17 3.25
N SER A 117 13.57 10.44 2.70
CA SER A 117 14.25 11.74 2.77
C SER A 117 15.19 11.93 1.58
N THR A 118 15.27 13.16 1.07
CA THR A 118 16.26 13.59 0.08
C THR A 118 17.46 14.31 0.71
N GLY A 119 17.45 14.52 2.03
CA GLY A 119 18.52 15.21 2.76
C GLY A 119 18.53 16.74 2.60
N GLU A 120 17.53 17.33 1.94
CA GLU A 120 17.42 18.78 1.80
C GLU A 120 17.18 19.44 3.17
N PRO A 121 17.84 20.57 3.50
CA PRO A 121 17.80 21.17 4.83
C PRO A 121 16.38 21.47 5.38
N ASP A 122 15.46 21.83 4.48
CA ASP A 122 14.08 22.20 4.82
C ASP A 122 13.07 21.07 4.55
N ALA A 123 13.51 19.92 4.03
CA ALA A 123 12.62 18.79 3.78
C ALA A 123 12.32 18.04 5.07
N ILE A 124 11.06 18.03 5.48
CA ILE A 124 10.60 17.21 6.62
C ILE A 124 10.68 15.74 6.20
N PRO A 125 11.49 14.92 6.86
CA PRO A 125 11.56 13.50 6.54
C PRO A 125 10.23 12.83 6.86
N ALA A 126 9.72 12.04 5.92
CA ALA A 126 8.42 11.38 6.04
C ALA A 126 8.60 9.87 5.97
N VAL A 127 9.05 9.29 7.09
CA VAL A 127 9.27 7.83 7.17
C VAL A 127 7.96 7.04 7.13
N GLY A 128 6.89 7.56 7.77
CA GLY A 128 5.61 6.85 7.86
C GLY A 128 5.78 5.41 8.37
N GLY A 129 5.01 4.47 7.84
CA GLY A 129 5.20 3.04 8.07
C GLY A 129 6.28 2.37 7.22
N ALA A 130 7.01 3.11 6.36
CA ALA A 130 7.86 2.50 5.33
C ALA A 130 9.08 1.72 5.86
N MET A 131 9.51 1.95 7.12
CA MET A 131 10.57 1.16 7.75
C MET A 131 10.08 -0.14 8.39
N ASP A 132 8.80 -0.21 8.79
CA ASP A 132 8.20 -1.44 9.31
C ASP A 132 7.75 -2.36 8.15
N LEU A 133 7.28 -1.77 7.05
CA LEU A 133 6.85 -2.46 5.82
C LEU A 133 7.99 -3.11 5.05
#